data_AF-A0A7J9GCI0-F1
#
_entry.id   AF-A0A7J9GCI0-F1
#
_cell.length_a   1.000
_cell.length_b   1.000
_cell.length_c   1.000
_cell.angle_alpha   90.00
_cell.angle_beta   90.00
_cell.angle_gamma   90.00
#
_symmetry.space_group_name_H-M   'P 1'
#
loop_
_entity.id
_entity.type
_entity.pdbx_description
1 polymer ?
#
loop_
_entity_poly.entity_id
_entity_poly.type
_entity_poly.pdbx_seq_one_letter_code
_entity_poly.pdbx_strand_id
1 'polypeptide(L)'
;HVNKLQFLTELRLQNNSISGGVPSWLFTLPSLPILDLDYNKLVGPIDRIQKPSSIKEVHLNFSGCSVRQFPNFFQTSNLEELDLSNNMISGGISTWEAEGWEGLRYLDLSHNFLTALEQFPGNNLYYLNLHSNLLQGPILSTCLSPQIPILKELFGIIISKNKLTGNIPSSICKLSLLGVLDLSENSLSGTIPDCLGNLSSLKLMDLQVNNFYGKIPNSFVNNRKLSHLLLNDNQLEGLVPPSLANCTSLELLNLGNNKLRDKFPHWLASLSRLQVLILRFNRFYGFLPHSIASSDFFALRIFDLSENEFTGTLSTKLFRNLRGMKDKHK
;
A
#
# COMPACT_ATOMS: atom_id res chain seq x y z
N HIS A 1 14.14 4.16 41.46
CA HIS A 1 13.16 3.12 41.88
C HIS A 1 12.12 2.87 40.79
N VAL A 2 12.55 2.47 39.59
CA VAL A 2 11.62 2.26 38.45
C VAL A 2 10.94 0.88 38.52
N ASN A 3 11.60 -0.08 39.18
CA ASN A 3 11.07 -1.43 39.48
C ASN A 3 9.82 -1.43 40.40
N LYS A 4 9.37 -0.26 40.88
CA LYS A 4 8.12 -0.12 41.64
C LYS A 4 6.90 0.16 40.76
N LEU A 5 7.07 0.44 39.47
CA LEU A 5 5.99 0.74 38.52
C LEU A 5 5.29 -0.55 38.04
N GLN A 6 4.85 -1.39 38.96
CA GLN A 6 4.28 -2.71 38.65
C GLN A 6 2.90 -2.64 37.96
N PHE A 7 2.21 -1.51 38.06
CA PHE A 7 0.87 -1.30 37.50
C PHE A 7 0.85 -0.29 36.36
N LEU A 8 2.00 0.14 35.85
CA LEU A 8 2.04 1.07 34.73
C LEU A 8 1.62 0.32 33.46
N THR A 9 0.43 0.62 32.95
CA THR A 9 -0.13 -0.03 31.76
C THR A 9 0.05 0.75 30.48
N GLU A 10 0.38 2.03 30.58
CA GLU A 10 0.49 2.90 29.43
C GLU A 10 1.50 4.01 29.71
N LEU A 11 2.39 4.23 28.76
CA LEU A 11 3.31 5.36 28.77
C LEU A 11 3.32 6.01 27.39
N ARG A 12 2.77 7.22 27.33
CA ARG A 12 2.66 8.05 26.13
C ARG A 12 3.48 9.32 26.32
N LEU A 13 4.54 9.49 25.55
CA LEU A 13 5.45 10.63 25.60
C LEU A 13 5.68 11.25 24.21
N GLN A 14 4.77 10.99 23.27
CA GLN A 14 4.89 11.46 21.90
C GLN A 14 4.91 12.98 21.77
N ASN A 15 5.48 13.48 20.66
CA ASN A 15 5.55 14.91 20.31
C ASN A 15 6.24 15.76 21.38
N ASN A 16 7.38 15.29 21.87
CA ASN A 16 8.21 15.99 22.85
C ASN A 16 9.61 16.25 22.30
N SER A 17 10.50 16.77 23.15
CA SER A 17 11.93 16.96 22.83
C SER A 17 12.83 16.03 23.65
N ILE A 18 12.31 14.86 24.06
CA ILE A 18 13.08 13.89 24.85
C ILE A 18 14.25 13.40 24.00
N SER A 19 15.45 13.47 24.54
CA SER A 19 16.70 13.12 23.84
C SER A 19 17.51 12.08 24.59
N GLY A 20 18.46 11.45 23.89
CA GLY A 20 19.33 10.41 24.44
C GLY A 20 18.88 9.01 24.05
N GLY A 21 19.45 8.00 24.67
CA GLY A 21 19.09 6.60 24.41
C GLY A 21 17.73 6.23 25.00
N VAL A 22 17.05 5.28 24.37
CA VAL A 22 15.83 4.67 24.92
C VAL A 22 16.20 3.85 26.16
N PRO A 23 15.68 4.17 27.35
CA PRO A 23 16.06 3.45 28.56
C PRO A 23 15.58 1.99 28.54
N SER A 24 16.50 1.04 28.69
CA SER A 24 16.20 -0.40 28.65
C SER A 24 15.23 -0.87 29.74
N TRP A 25 15.14 -0.15 30.86
CA TRP A 25 14.22 -0.48 31.95
C TRP A 25 12.74 -0.39 31.54
N LEU A 26 12.39 0.43 30.53
CA LEU A 26 11.00 0.57 30.05
C LEU A 26 10.41 -0.78 29.67
N PHE A 27 11.23 -1.63 29.09
CA PHE A 27 10.80 -2.93 28.59
C PHE A 27 10.93 -4.07 29.62
N THR A 28 11.34 -3.74 30.85
CA THR A 28 11.34 -4.67 31.99
C THR A 28 10.07 -4.53 32.84
N LEU A 29 9.18 -3.59 32.50
CA LEU A 29 7.96 -3.33 33.25
C LEU A 29 6.94 -4.45 33.03
N PRO A 30 6.42 -5.08 34.10
CA PRO A 30 5.66 -6.34 33.99
C PRO A 30 4.26 -6.17 33.40
N SER A 31 3.73 -4.94 33.36
CA SER A 31 2.33 -4.68 33.00
C SER A 31 2.15 -3.57 31.99
N LEU A 32 3.19 -3.20 31.22
CA LEU A 32 3.15 -2.11 30.24
C LEU A 32 2.88 -2.63 28.81
N PRO A 33 1.61 -2.69 28.36
CA PRO A 33 1.29 -3.05 26.97
C PRO A 33 1.45 -1.91 25.97
N ILE A 34 1.46 -0.64 26.39
CA ILE A 34 1.50 0.48 25.44
C ILE A 34 2.67 1.40 25.77
N LEU A 35 3.59 1.55 24.82
CA LEU A 35 4.71 2.47 24.89
C LEU A 35 4.80 3.28 23.60
N ASP A 36 4.43 4.55 23.69
CA ASP A 36 4.43 5.50 22.58
C ASP A 36 5.45 6.61 22.85
N LEU A 37 6.53 6.61 22.08
CA LEU A 37 7.65 7.54 22.21
C LEU A 37 7.83 8.42 20.96
N ASP A 38 6.80 8.53 20.12
CA ASP A 38 6.89 9.16 18.80
C ASP A 38 7.35 10.61 18.81
N TYR A 39 7.93 11.03 17.69
CA TYR A 39 8.31 12.41 17.42
C TYR A 39 9.11 13.00 18.59
N ASN A 40 10.15 12.27 19.02
CA ASN A 40 11.14 12.70 19.99
C ASN A 40 12.53 12.79 19.35
N LYS A 41 13.54 13.16 20.13
CA LYS A 41 14.95 13.26 19.71
C LYS A 41 15.79 12.11 20.27
N LEU A 42 15.14 10.96 20.47
CA LEU A 42 15.81 9.74 20.92
C LEU A 42 16.87 9.36 19.87
N VAL A 43 17.91 8.65 20.27
CA VAL A 43 19.01 8.24 19.38
C VAL A 43 19.63 6.93 19.87
N GLY A 44 20.44 6.30 19.02
CA GLY A 44 21.22 5.12 19.39
C GLY A 44 20.45 3.81 19.23
N PRO A 45 21.10 2.68 19.55
CA PRO A 45 20.45 1.38 19.53
C PRO A 45 19.46 1.26 20.69
N ILE A 46 18.42 0.45 20.50
CA ILE A 46 17.56 0.06 21.61
C ILE A 46 18.14 -1.22 22.21
N ASP A 47 18.70 -1.09 23.42
CA ASP A 47 19.51 -2.11 24.07
C ASP A 47 18.76 -3.44 24.27
N ARG A 48 19.53 -4.54 24.36
CA ARG A 48 19.03 -5.89 24.62
C ARG A 48 18.24 -5.93 25.93
N ILE A 49 16.99 -6.40 25.86
CA ILE A 49 16.20 -6.73 27.05
C ILE A 49 16.57 -8.14 27.49
N GLN A 50 17.16 -8.27 28.69
CA GLN A 50 17.29 -9.57 29.33
C GLN A 50 15.95 -9.93 30.01
N LYS A 51 15.11 -10.69 29.30
CA LYS A 51 13.80 -11.25 29.71
C LYS A 51 12.67 -10.24 29.96
N PRO A 52 11.69 -10.11 29.06
CA PRO A 52 10.37 -9.61 29.42
C PRO A 52 9.62 -10.72 30.19
N SER A 53 9.59 -10.68 31.52
CA SER A 53 8.69 -11.56 32.26
C SER A 53 7.26 -11.02 32.17
N SER A 54 6.38 -11.77 31.49
CA SER A 54 4.90 -11.68 31.48
C SER A 54 4.18 -10.67 30.57
N ILE A 55 4.88 -9.98 29.68
CA ILE A 55 4.24 -9.04 28.75
C ILE A 55 3.51 -9.81 27.62
N LYS A 56 2.21 -9.53 27.46
CA LYS A 56 1.33 -10.26 26.53
C LYS A 56 1.17 -9.59 25.17
N GLU A 57 1.12 -8.27 25.14
CA GLU A 57 0.93 -7.44 23.94
C GLU A 57 1.75 -6.17 24.16
N VAL A 58 2.56 -5.74 23.19
CA VAL A 58 3.20 -4.42 23.23
C VAL A 58 2.94 -3.69 21.92
N HIS A 59 2.55 -2.42 22.04
CA HIS A 59 2.48 -1.47 20.94
C HIS A 59 3.66 -0.52 21.11
N LEU A 60 4.62 -0.59 20.20
CA LEU A 60 5.82 0.23 20.23
C LEU A 60 5.81 1.22 19.08
N ASN A 61 5.88 2.50 19.42
CA ASN A 61 6.10 3.53 18.44
C ASN A 61 7.34 4.37 18.76
N PHE A 62 8.30 4.32 17.83
CA PHE A 62 9.52 5.13 17.83
C PHE A 62 9.57 6.00 16.57
N SER A 63 8.42 6.36 16.00
CA SER A 63 8.39 7.14 14.78
C SER A 63 9.13 8.45 14.97
N GLY A 64 10.00 8.84 14.03
CA GLY A 64 10.74 10.10 14.12
C GLY A 64 11.87 10.14 15.16
N CYS A 65 12.25 9.02 15.76
CA CYS A 65 13.21 8.93 16.87
C CYS A 65 14.67 8.70 16.47
N SER A 66 15.08 9.05 15.24
CA SER A 66 16.50 8.99 14.79
C SER A 66 17.23 7.66 15.09
N VAL A 67 16.50 6.54 15.19
CA VAL A 67 17.02 5.21 15.48
C VAL A 67 17.74 4.67 14.25
N ARG A 68 18.90 4.01 14.43
CA ARG A 68 19.77 3.57 13.31
C ARG A 68 19.79 2.07 13.05
N GLN A 69 19.33 1.29 14.02
CA GLN A 69 19.39 -0.18 13.99
C GLN A 69 18.08 -0.74 14.54
N PHE A 70 17.70 -1.93 14.09
CA PHE A 70 16.58 -2.64 14.67
C PHE A 70 16.79 -2.89 16.17
N PRO A 71 15.75 -2.75 16.99
CA PRO A 71 15.80 -3.15 18.39
C PRO A 71 16.21 -4.62 18.58
N ASN A 72 17.16 -4.90 19.46
CA ASN A 72 17.69 -6.27 19.63
C ASN A 72 16.81 -7.19 20.48
N PHE A 73 15.60 -6.76 20.86
CA PHE A 73 14.76 -7.50 21.80
C PHE A 73 13.57 -8.24 21.19
N PHE A 74 13.42 -8.20 19.86
CA PHE A 74 12.36 -8.91 19.14
C PHE A 74 12.33 -10.42 19.44
N GLN A 75 13.50 -11.02 19.66
CA GLN A 75 13.68 -12.45 19.94
C GLN A 75 12.94 -12.95 21.20
N THR A 76 12.36 -12.05 22.00
CA THR A 76 11.71 -12.40 23.28
C THR A 76 10.30 -11.81 23.45
N SER A 77 9.77 -11.15 22.43
CA SER A 77 8.59 -10.28 22.58
C SER A 77 7.33 -10.84 21.93
N ASN A 78 6.18 -10.70 22.62
CA ASN A 78 4.85 -10.89 22.04
C ASN A 78 4.34 -9.55 21.43
N LEU A 79 5.13 -8.93 20.55
CA LEU A 79 4.74 -7.67 19.91
C LEU A 79 3.62 -7.91 18.91
N GLU A 80 2.58 -7.07 18.95
CA GLU A 80 1.51 -7.08 17.93
C GLU A 80 1.65 -5.90 16.97
N GLU A 81 2.06 -4.73 17.45
CA GLU A 81 2.24 -3.53 16.64
C GLU A 81 3.62 -2.91 16.88
N LEU A 82 4.31 -2.66 15.77
CA LEU A 82 5.60 -2.00 15.77
C LEU A 82 5.63 -0.95 14.66
N ASP A 83 5.79 0.30 15.07
CA ASP A 83 6.04 1.42 14.17
C ASP A 83 7.43 2.00 14.47
N LEU A 84 8.31 1.83 13.49
CA LEU A 84 9.66 2.42 13.45
C LEU A 84 9.79 3.35 12.24
N SER A 85 8.68 3.88 11.74
CA SER A 85 8.69 4.78 10.60
C SER A 85 9.51 6.04 10.85
N ASN A 86 9.93 6.74 9.80
CA ASN A 86 10.63 8.04 9.92
C ASN A 86 11.88 7.98 10.80
N ASN A 87 12.67 6.92 10.68
CA ASN A 87 13.93 6.75 11.41
C ASN A 87 15.13 6.74 10.45
N MET A 88 16.29 6.33 10.96
CA MET A 88 17.53 6.18 10.20
C MET A 88 17.95 4.71 10.10
N ILE A 89 17.01 3.76 10.19
CA ILE A 89 17.32 2.33 10.17
C ILE A 89 17.82 1.96 8.78
N SER A 90 18.98 1.30 8.73
CA SER A 90 19.63 0.90 7.48
C SER A 90 20.03 -0.57 7.53
N GLY A 91 20.35 -1.14 6.37
CA GLY A 91 20.68 -2.57 6.24
C GLY A 91 19.52 -3.38 5.69
N GLY A 92 19.65 -4.70 5.73
CA GLY A 92 18.58 -5.61 5.33
C GLY A 92 17.76 -6.07 6.52
N ILE A 93 16.56 -6.60 6.27
CA ILE A 93 15.88 -7.49 7.22
C ILE A 93 16.34 -8.91 6.91
N SER A 94 17.19 -9.45 7.77
CA SER A 94 17.75 -10.79 7.68
C SER A 94 17.05 -11.79 8.60
N THR A 95 17.33 -13.08 8.44
CA THR A 95 16.62 -14.17 9.15
C THR A 95 16.67 -14.05 10.67
N TRP A 96 17.85 -13.77 11.25
CA TRP A 96 18.01 -13.66 12.72
C TRP A 96 17.36 -12.40 13.31
N GLU A 97 17.12 -11.37 12.48
CA GLU A 97 16.40 -10.16 12.89
C GLU A 97 14.89 -10.39 12.88
N ALA A 98 14.40 -11.25 12.00
CA ALA A 98 12.98 -11.60 11.86
C ALA A 98 12.51 -12.68 12.85
N GLU A 99 13.42 -13.47 13.44
CA GLU A 99 13.10 -14.40 14.53
C GLU A 99 12.53 -13.64 15.73
N GLY A 100 11.29 -13.96 16.15
CA GLY A 100 10.56 -13.25 17.20
C GLY A 100 9.44 -12.31 16.72
N TRP A 101 9.20 -12.21 15.41
CA TRP A 101 8.14 -11.37 14.81
C TRP A 101 6.85 -12.17 14.55
N GLU A 102 6.73 -13.38 15.10
CA GLU A 102 5.59 -14.26 14.85
C GLU A 102 4.28 -13.72 15.44
N GLY A 103 4.36 -12.92 16.50
CA GLY A 103 3.19 -12.23 17.08
C GLY A 103 2.75 -10.99 16.29
N LEU A 104 3.60 -10.48 15.39
CA LEU A 104 3.38 -9.17 14.79
C LEU A 104 2.20 -9.20 13.82
N ARG A 105 1.32 -8.22 13.98
CA ARG A 105 0.13 -7.99 13.15
C ARG A 105 0.28 -6.71 12.33
N TYR A 106 0.91 -5.69 12.89
CA TYR A 106 1.17 -4.41 12.22
C TYR A 106 2.64 -4.07 12.26
N LEU A 107 3.19 -3.76 11.09
CA LEU A 107 4.57 -3.34 10.93
C LEU A 107 4.66 -2.12 10.02
N ASP A 108 5.17 -1.02 10.55
CA ASP A 108 5.55 0.16 9.76
C ASP A 108 7.04 0.45 9.90
N LEU A 109 7.77 0.29 8.80
CA LEU A 109 9.19 0.65 8.65
C LEU A 109 9.36 1.70 7.56
N SER A 110 8.31 2.44 7.21
CA SER A 110 8.35 3.44 6.15
C SER A 110 9.33 4.58 6.47
N HIS A 111 9.84 5.25 5.44
CA HIS A 111 10.76 6.38 5.60
C HIS A 111 12.00 5.99 6.42
N ASN A 112 12.69 4.94 5.98
CA ASN A 112 13.97 4.47 6.52
C ASN A 112 14.96 4.28 5.36
N PHE A 113 16.08 3.61 5.62
CA PHE A 113 17.16 3.35 4.66
C PHE A 113 17.40 1.85 4.45
N LEU A 114 16.34 1.03 4.57
CA LEU A 114 16.43 -0.43 4.38
C LEU A 114 16.80 -0.77 2.95
N THR A 115 17.79 -1.64 2.75
CA THR A 115 18.33 -1.99 1.43
C THR A 115 17.94 -3.39 0.95
N ALA A 116 17.55 -4.28 1.85
CA ALA A 116 17.22 -5.66 1.51
C ALA A 116 16.09 -6.22 2.39
N LEU A 117 15.35 -7.19 1.84
CA LEU A 117 14.36 -7.98 2.55
C LEU A 117 14.56 -9.45 2.12
N GLU A 118 15.26 -10.21 2.95
CA GLU A 118 15.59 -11.61 2.63
C GLU A 118 14.41 -12.55 2.88
N GLN A 119 13.57 -12.20 3.87
CA GLN A 119 12.38 -12.96 4.26
C GLN A 119 11.21 -12.02 4.55
N PHE A 120 9.99 -12.51 4.37
CA PHE A 120 8.79 -11.79 4.80
C PHE A 120 8.77 -11.66 6.35
N PRO A 121 8.53 -10.47 6.92
CA PRO A 121 8.60 -10.26 8.36
C PRO A 121 7.38 -10.86 9.05
N GLY A 122 7.58 -11.88 9.89
CA GLY A 122 6.50 -12.54 10.62
C GLY A 122 5.54 -13.35 9.73
N ASN A 123 4.68 -14.14 10.38
CA ASN A 123 3.73 -15.04 9.69
C ASN A 123 2.25 -14.65 9.92
N ASN A 124 1.98 -13.69 10.79
CA ASN A 124 0.63 -13.27 11.22
C ASN A 124 0.32 -11.81 10.86
N LEU A 125 1.13 -11.19 9.98
CA LEU A 125 0.92 -9.81 9.60
C LEU A 125 -0.45 -9.60 8.94
N TYR A 126 -1.15 -8.61 9.47
CA TYR A 126 -2.34 -8.00 8.91
C TYR A 126 -1.96 -6.80 8.01
N TYR A 127 -0.88 -6.09 8.34
CA TYR A 127 -0.45 -4.91 7.61
C TYR A 127 1.08 -4.77 7.60
N LEU A 128 1.63 -4.49 6.42
CA LEU A 128 3.04 -4.25 6.19
C LEU A 128 3.24 -2.94 5.42
N ASN A 129 3.96 -2.00 6.01
CA ASN A 129 4.38 -0.76 5.36
C ASN A 129 5.92 -0.63 5.33
N LEU A 130 6.47 -0.63 4.13
CA LEU A 130 7.89 -0.47 3.79
C LEU A 130 8.10 0.72 2.84
N HIS A 131 7.11 1.62 2.74
CA HIS A 131 7.14 2.79 1.85
C HIS A 131 8.39 3.64 2.04
N SER A 132 8.95 4.20 0.96
CA SER A 132 10.10 5.12 1.03
C SER A 132 11.29 4.52 1.78
N ASN A 133 11.87 3.48 1.18
CA ASN A 133 13.12 2.86 1.62
C ASN A 133 14.10 2.75 0.43
N LEU A 134 15.18 1.97 0.58
CA LEU A 134 16.16 1.71 -0.48
C LEU A 134 16.12 0.24 -0.93
N LEU A 135 15.01 -0.46 -0.72
CA LEU A 135 14.87 -1.89 -1.03
C LEU A 135 15.04 -2.10 -2.52
N GLN A 136 15.81 -3.11 -2.91
CA GLN A 136 16.15 -3.36 -4.30
C GLN A 136 16.09 -4.84 -4.68
N GLY A 137 15.96 -5.11 -5.98
CA GLY A 137 15.91 -6.46 -6.52
C GLY A 137 14.50 -7.07 -6.55
N PRO A 138 14.37 -8.35 -6.95
CA PRO A 138 13.09 -9.03 -7.14
C PRO A 138 12.50 -9.58 -5.83
N ILE A 139 12.39 -8.70 -4.82
CA ILE A 139 11.99 -9.06 -3.45
C ILE A 139 10.58 -9.67 -3.41
N LEU A 140 9.67 -9.25 -4.27
CA LEU A 140 8.31 -9.83 -4.29
C LEU A 140 8.35 -11.33 -4.59
N SER A 141 9.22 -11.77 -5.50
CA SER A 141 9.38 -13.18 -5.86
C SER A 141 10.06 -14.00 -4.77
N THR A 142 10.95 -13.41 -3.97
CA THR A 142 11.58 -14.08 -2.83
C THR A 142 10.61 -14.15 -1.64
N CYS A 143 9.98 -13.04 -1.28
CA CYS A 143 9.16 -12.90 -0.07
C CYS A 143 7.71 -13.35 -0.23
N LEU A 144 7.21 -13.57 -1.44
CA LEU A 144 5.88 -14.17 -1.65
C LEU A 144 5.98 -15.59 -2.24
N SER A 145 7.17 -16.21 -2.22
CA SER A 145 7.42 -17.58 -2.71
C SER A 145 6.57 -18.62 -1.95
N PRO A 146 6.10 -19.71 -2.58
CA PRO A 146 5.00 -20.56 -2.09
C PRO A 146 5.26 -21.38 -0.81
N GLN A 147 6.40 -21.21 -0.12
CA GLN A 147 6.75 -21.93 1.11
C GLN A 147 6.40 -21.17 2.40
N ILE A 148 5.85 -19.96 2.32
CA ILE A 148 5.49 -19.19 3.52
C ILE A 148 4.15 -19.71 4.08
N PRO A 149 4.07 -20.00 5.39
CA PRO A 149 2.81 -20.32 6.05
C PRO A 149 1.79 -19.23 5.76
N ILE A 150 0.58 -19.66 5.49
CA ILE A 150 -0.42 -18.88 4.76
C ILE A 150 -0.65 -17.53 5.45
N LEU A 151 -0.19 -16.43 4.83
CA LEU A 151 -0.48 -15.03 5.19
C LEU A 151 -1.97 -14.71 4.92
N LYS A 152 -2.84 -15.51 5.52
CA LYS A 152 -4.29 -15.59 5.27
C LYS A 152 -4.97 -14.29 5.66
N GLU A 153 -4.43 -13.62 6.67
CA GLU A 153 -4.97 -12.42 7.29
C GLU A 153 -4.40 -11.12 6.70
N LEU A 154 -3.42 -11.19 5.79
CA LEU A 154 -2.74 -10.00 5.29
C LEU A 154 -3.68 -9.13 4.47
N PHE A 155 -3.97 -7.95 4.99
CA PHE A 155 -4.89 -6.98 4.43
C PHE A 155 -4.19 -5.87 3.66
N GLY A 156 -3.01 -5.42 4.10
CA GLY A 156 -2.28 -4.32 3.46
C GLY A 156 -0.82 -4.62 3.21
N ILE A 157 -0.37 -4.42 1.96
CA ILE A 157 1.03 -4.41 1.57
C ILE A 157 1.32 -3.08 0.90
N ILE A 158 2.20 -2.28 1.51
CA ILE A 158 2.70 -1.01 0.96
C ILE A 158 4.22 -1.08 0.88
N ILE A 159 4.76 -1.14 -0.34
CA ILE A 159 6.22 -1.18 -0.59
C ILE A 159 6.59 -0.16 -1.69
N SER A 160 5.82 0.93 -1.77
CA SER A 160 6.03 1.98 -2.75
C SER A 160 7.27 2.83 -2.48
N LYS A 161 7.75 3.55 -3.50
CA LYS A 161 8.98 4.38 -3.42
C LYS A 161 10.20 3.60 -2.96
N ASN A 162 10.52 2.55 -3.69
CA ASN A 162 11.71 1.73 -3.51
C ASN A 162 12.40 1.53 -4.88
N LYS A 163 13.35 0.60 -4.96
CA LYS A 163 14.07 0.23 -6.19
C LYS A 163 13.81 -1.23 -6.57
N LEU A 164 12.60 -1.74 -6.28
CA LEU A 164 12.23 -3.12 -6.57
C LEU A 164 12.23 -3.39 -8.07
N THR A 165 12.65 -4.59 -8.46
CA THR A 165 12.65 -5.05 -9.86
C THR A 165 11.94 -6.40 -9.99
N GLY A 166 11.87 -6.97 -11.20
CA GLY A 166 11.19 -8.23 -11.44
C GLY A 166 9.66 -8.09 -11.50
N ASN A 167 8.96 -9.21 -11.47
CA ASN A 167 7.50 -9.28 -11.66
C ASN A 167 6.74 -9.45 -10.35
N ILE A 168 5.44 -9.17 -10.39
CA ILE A 168 4.52 -9.58 -9.32
C ILE A 168 4.28 -11.10 -9.48
N PRO A 169 4.62 -11.92 -8.48
CA PRO A 169 4.42 -13.36 -8.58
C PRO A 169 2.94 -13.73 -8.44
N SER A 170 2.50 -14.80 -9.12
CA SER A 170 1.13 -15.32 -9.03
C SER A 170 0.79 -15.92 -7.65
N SER A 171 1.75 -16.06 -6.74
CA SER A 171 1.46 -16.43 -5.37
C SER A 171 0.70 -15.34 -4.60
N ILE A 172 0.78 -14.07 -5.02
CA ILE A 172 0.00 -12.97 -4.44
C ILE A 172 -1.52 -13.23 -4.49
N CYS A 173 -1.96 -14.04 -5.46
CA CYS A 173 -3.36 -14.44 -5.63
C CYS A 173 -3.90 -15.24 -4.43
N LYS A 174 -3.03 -15.79 -3.58
CA LYS A 174 -3.42 -16.55 -2.37
C LYS A 174 -3.84 -15.64 -1.21
N LEU A 175 -3.56 -14.34 -1.29
CA LEU A 175 -3.90 -13.34 -0.27
C LEU A 175 -5.35 -12.88 -0.45
N SER A 176 -6.32 -13.75 -0.16
CA SER A 176 -7.75 -13.52 -0.41
C SER A 176 -8.36 -12.35 0.38
N LEU A 177 -7.72 -11.95 1.49
CA LEU A 177 -8.13 -10.82 2.33
C LEU A 177 -7.43 -9.51 1.96
N LEU A 178 -6.52 -9.51 0.97
CA LEU A 178 -5.77 -8.32 0.58
C LEU A 178 -6.73 -7.20 0.15
N GLY A 179 -6.71 -6.11 0.91
CA GLY A 179 -7.51 -4.91 0.72
C GLY A 179 -6.72 -3.75 0.12
N VAL A 180 -5.42 -3.68 0.40
CA VAL A 180 -4.53 -2.60 -0.06
C VAL A 180 -3.27 -3.22 -0.64
N LEU A 181 -3.01 -2.92 -1.92
CA LEU A 181 -1.75 -3.24 -2.58
C LEU A 181 -1.19 -1.96 -3.20
N ASP A 182 -0.10 -1.47 -2.63
CA ASP A 182 0.65 -0.34 -3.17
C ASP A 182 2.10 -0.76 -3.44
N LEU A 183 2.43 -0.86 -4.72
CA LEU A 183 3.76 -1.16 -5.25
C LEU A 183 4.27 -0.03 -6.14
N SER A 184 3.65 1.16 -6.05
CA SER A 184 3.94 2.30 -6.90
C SER A 184 5.38 2.82 -6.75
N GLU A 185 5.85 3.58 -7.74
CA GLU A 185 7.16 4.24 -7.71
C GLU A 185 8.30 3.25 -7.43
N ASN A 186 8.39 2.22 -8.28
CA ASN A 186 9.42 1.19 -8.26
C ASN A 186 9.96 0.96 -9.69
N SER A 187 10.73 -0.10 -9.89
CA SER A 187 11.20 -0.55 -11.21
C SER A 187 10.66 -1.94 -11.57
N LEU A 188 9.47 -2.30 -11.07
CA LEU A 188 8.82 -3.59 -11.35
C LEU A 188 8.46 -3.68 -12.84
N SER A 189 8.48 -4.88 -13.39
CA SER A 189 8.21 -5.17 -14.81
C SER A 189 7.42 -6.46 -14.98
N GLY A 190 7.19 -6.86 -16.23
CA GLY A 190 6.34 -8.01 -16.54
C GLY A 190 4.87 -7.62 -16.72
N THR A 191 4.02 -8.63 -16.83
CA THR A 191 2.57 -8.47 -16.93
C THR A 191 1.93 -8.42 -15.55
N ILE A 192 0.86 -7.63 -15.39
CA ILE A 192 0.02 -7.65 -14.19
C ILE A 192 -0.69 -9.02 -14.11
N PRO A 193 -0.54 -9.81 -13.03
CA PRO A 193 -1.20 -11.11 -12.93
C PRO A 193 -2.71 -11.00 -13.01
N ASP A 194 -3.33 -11.80 -13.89
CA ASP A 194 -4.78 -11.77 -14.11
C ASP A 194 -5.57 -11.98 -12.82
N CYS A 195 -5.08 -12.78 -11.88
CA CYS A 195 -5.80 -13.05 -10.64
C CYS A 195 -6.06 -11.81 -9.76
N LEU A 196 -5.27 -10.74 -9.91
CA LEU A 196 -5.40 -9.54 -9.08
C LEU A 196 -6.78 -8.89 -9.25
N GLY A 197 -7.37 -8.99 -10.44
CA GLY A 197 -8.75 -8.54 -10.66
C GLY A 197 -9.80 -9.37 -9.92
N ASN A 198 -9.50 -10.61 -9.56
CA ASN A 198 -10.42 -11.50 -8.84
C ASN A 198 -10.30 -11.41 -7.30
N LEU A 199 -9.38 -10.59 -6.76
CA LEU A 199 -9.25 -10.34 -5.33
C LEU A 199 -10.43 -9.47 -4.85
N SER A 200 -11.53 -10.12 -4.44
CA SER A 200 -12.79 -9.47 -4.09
C SER A 200 -12.74 -8.57 -2.84
N SER A 201 -11.69 -8.70 -2.03
CA SER A 201 -11.43 -7.83 -0.87
C SER A 201 -10.70 -6.53 -1.23
N LEU A 202 -10.07 -6.47 -2.41
CA LEU A 202 -9.17 -5.39 -2.79
C LEU A 202 -9.94 -4.08 -2.98
N LYS A 203 -9.52 -3.06 -2.25
CA LYS A 203 -10.08 -1.69 -2.26
C LYS A 203 -9.18 -0.72 -3.01
N LEU A 204 -7.87 -0.90 -2.91
CA LEU A 204 -6.87 -0.05 -3.53
C LEU A 204 -5.82 -0.93 -4.22
N MET A 205 -5.61 -0.67 -5.50
CA MET A 205 -4.49 -1.21 -6.27
C MET A 205 -3.72 -0.03 -6.88
N ASP A 206 -2.52 0.21 -6.37
CA ASP A 206 -1.61 1.21 -6.89
C ASP A 206 -0.32 0.57 -7.40
N LEU A 207 -0.18 0.62 -8.72
CA LEU A 207 0.97 0.10 -9.47
C LEU A 207 1.61 1.21 -10.33
N GLN A 208 1.30 2.48 -10.06
CA GLN A 208 1.76 3.58 -10.89
C GLN A 208 3.29 3.72 -10.89
N VAL A 209 3.85 4.35 -11.92
CA VAL A 209 5.29 4.67 -12.01
C VAL A 209 6.15 3.40 -11.85
N ASN A 210 5.98 2.48 -12.81
CA ASN A 210 6.69 1.21 -12.92
C ASN A 210 6.94 0.89 -14.41
N ASN A 211 7.42 -0.32 -14.72
CA ASN A 211 7.69 -0.80 -16.08
C ASN A 211 6.76 -1.96 -16.49
N PHE A 212 5.52 -2.01 -15.97
CA PHE A 212 4.57 -3.06 -16.35
C PHE A 212 4.16 -2.94 -17.82
N TYR A 213 4.04 -4.08 -18.51
CA TYR A 213 3.64 -4.16 -19.91
C TYR A 213 2.56 -5.22 -20.14
N GLY A 214 2.05 -5.29 -21.37
CA GLY A 214 0.94 -6.17 -21.72
C GLY A 214 -0.41 -5.57 -21.32
N LYS A 215 -1.45 -6.41 -21.24
CA LYS A 215 -2.83 -5.96 -21.04
C LYS A 215 -3.16 -5.75 -19.56
N ILE A 216 -4.10 -4.85 -19.30
CA ILE A 216 -4.77 -4.78 -18.00
C ILE A 216 -5.64 -6.04 -17.82
N PRO A 217 -5.62 -6.72 -16.66
CA PRO A 217 -6.43 -7.91 -16.39
C PRO A 217 -7.92 -7.73 -16.70
N ASN A 218 -8.56 -8.72 -17.32
CA ASN A 218 -10.01 -8.71 -17.59
C ASN A 218 -10.83 -9.59 -16.63
N SER A 219 -10.32 -9.77 -15.41
CA SER A 219 -10.81 -10.70 -14.39
C SER A 219 -11.59 -10.03 -13.25
N PHE A 220 -11.95 -8.75 -13.39
CA PHE A 220 -12.66 -7.96 -12.37
C PHE A 220 -14.13 -8.37 -12.13
N VAL A 221 -14.49 -9.62 -12.41
CA VAL A 221 -15.88 -10.13 -12.44
C VAL A 221 -16.59 -9.95 -11.10
N ASN A 222 -15.88 -10.16 -9.98
CA ASN A 222 -16.46 -10.13 -8.63
C ASN A 222 -15.97 -8.95 -7.77
N ASN A 223 -15.21 -8.01 -8.34
CA ASN A 223 -14.54 -7.00 -7.55
C ASN A 223 -15.42 -5.77 -7.30
N ARG A 224 -16.34 -5.89 -6.33
CA ARG A 224 -17.26 -4.79 -5.98
C ARG A 224 -16.68 -3.79 -4.99
N LYS A 225 -15.50 -4.05 -4.42
CA LYS A 225 -14.89 -3.22 -3.37
C LYS A 225 -13.79 -2.30 -3.90
N LEU A 226 -13.24 -2.57 -5.09
CA LEU A 226 -12.20 -1.74 -5.68
C LEU A 226 -12.71 -0.30 -5.85
N SER A 227 -12.02 0.61 -5.19
CA SER A 227 -12.31 2.04 -5.14
C SER A 227 -11.26 2.87 -5.88
N HIS A 228 -10.00 2.42 -5.85
CA HIS A 228 -8.88 3.13 -6.45
C HIS A 228 -8.06 2.15 -7.30
N LEU A 229 -7.93 2.46 -8.59
CA LEU A 229 -7.09 1.74 -9.54
C LEU A 229 -6.15 2.73 -10.23
N LEU A 230 -4.87 2.68 -9.85
CA LEU A 230 -3.81 3.57 -10.31
C LEU A 230 -2.78 2.73 -11.08
N LEU A 231 -2.79 2.84 -12.41
CA LEU A 231 -1.91 2.09 -13.32
C LEU A 231 -1.10 3.03 -14.24
N ASN A 232 -1.10 4.33 -13.95
CA ASN A 232 -0.44 5.32 -14.78
C ASN A 232 1.09 5.18 -14.79
N ASP A 233 1.73 5.79 -15.78
CA ASP A 233 3.18 5.81 -15.92
C ASP A 233 3.78 4.39 -15.97
N ASN A 234 3.27 3.61 -16.94
CA ASN A 234 3.69 2.24 -17.23
C ASN A 234 3.76 2.04 -18.76
N GLN A 235 3.87 0.80 -19.22
CA GLN A 235 3.93 0.43 -20.63
C GLN A 235 2.75 -0.47 -21.05
N LEU A 236 1.61 -0.35 -20.37
CA LEU A 236 0.43 -1.17 -20.59
C LEU A 236 -0.19 -0.88 -21.97
N GLU A 237 -0.71 -1.91 -22.61
CA GLU A 237 -1.23 -1.87 -23.98
C GLU A 237 -2.58 -2.60 -24.12
N GLY A 238 -3.18 -2.50 -25.30
CA GLY A 238 -4.48 -3.10 -25.59
C GLY A 238 -5.65 -2.23 -25.15
N LEU A 239 -6.76 -2.88 -24.81
CA LEU A 239 -8.06 -2.27 -24.52
C LEU A 239 -8.26 -2.08 -23.02
N VAL A 240 -9.17 -1.18 -22.65
CA VAL A 240 -9.62 -1.08 -21.26
C VAL A 240 -10.60 -2.24 -20.98
N PRO A 241 -10.34 -3.08 -19.97
CA PRO A 241 -11.12 -4.31 -19.76
C PRO A 241 -12.57 -4.00 -19.35
N PRO A 242 -13.59 -4.48 -20.09
CA PRO A 242 -14.99 -4.23 -19.77
C PRO A 242 -15.42 -4.79 -18.41
N SER A 243 -14.69 -5.77 -17.86
CA SER A 243 -14.96 -6.31 -16.53
C SER A 243 -14.84 -5.27 -15.41
N LEU A 244 -14.14 -4.15 -15.61
CA LEU A 244 -14.10 -3.02 -14.68
C LEU A 244 -15.48 -2.38 -14.45
N ALA A 245 -16.45 -2.60 -15.33
CA ALA A 245 -17.85 -2.20 -15.09
C ALA A 245 -18.44 -2.83 -13.82
N ASN A 246 -17.91 -3.97 -13.37
CA ASN A 246 -18.33 -4.63 -12.12
C ASN A 246 -17.75 -3.98 -10.86
N CYS A 247 -16.77 -3.08 -11.00
CA CYS A 247 -16.16 -2.33 -9.91
C CYS A 247 -17.06 -1.16 -9.49
N THR A 248 -18.26 -1.45 -8.98
CA THR A 248 -19.28 -0.44 -8.67
C THR A 248 -18.87 0.52 -7.55
N SER A 249 -17.82 0.21 -6.79
CA SER A 249 -17.23 1.10 -5.78
C SER A 249 -16.15 2.03 -6.32
N LEU A 250 -15.81 1.94 -7.62
CA LEU A 250 -14.68 2.66 -8.21
C LEU A 250 -14.92 4.18 -8.17
N GLU A 251 -14.00 4.88 -7.53
CA GLU A 251 -14.01 6.34 -7.34
C GLU A 251 -12.90 7.00 -8.15
N LEU A 252 -11.75 6.32 -8.29
CA LEU A 252 -10.61 6.82 -9.04
C LEU A 252 -10.08 5.74 -9.99
N LEU A 253 -10.01 6.11 -11.27
CA LEU A 253 -9.36 5.33 -12.32
C LEU A 253 -8.31 6.20 -13.02
N ASN A 254 -7.03 5.85 -12.86
CA ASN A 254 -5.93 6.51 -13.57
C ASN A 254 -5.16 5.49 -14.42
N LEU A 255 -5.27 5.65 -15.74
CA LEU A 255 -4.58 4.84 -16.74
C LEU A 255 -3.61 5.70 -17.57
N GLY A 256 -3.34 6.93 -17.14
CA GLY A 256 -2.57 7.90 -17.91
C GLY A 256 -1.14 7.45 -18.21
N ASN A 257 -0.54 7.98 -19.28
CA ASN A 257 0.85 7.70 -19.66
C ASN A 257 1.14 6.19 -19.81
N ASN A 258 0.45 5.58 -20.78
CA ASN A 258 0.59 4.16 -21.16
C ASN A 258 0.54 4.05 -22.70
N LYS A 259 0.43 2.82 -23.22
CA LYS A 259 0.31 2.50 -24.66
C LYS A 259 -1.08 1.96 -25.00
N LEU A 260 -2.11 2.28 -24.20
CA LEU A 260 -3.47 1.78 -24.41
C LEU A 260 -4.04 2.35 -25.71
N ARG A 261 -4.69 1.49 -26.51
CA ARG A 261 -5.30 1.87 -27.78
C ARG A 261 -6.70 1.30 -27.85
N ASP A 262 -7.69 2.13 -27.54
CA ASP A 262 -9.10 1.75 -27.50
C ASP A 262 -10.00 2.91 -27.96
N LYS A 263 -11.27 2.63 -28.21
CA LYS A 263 -12.29 3.68 -28.25
C LYS A 263 -12.58 4.16 -26.84
N PHE A 264 -13.31 5.26 -26.69
CA PHE A 264 -13.76 5.70 -25.37
C PHE A 264 -14.58 4.57 -24.69
N PRO A 265 -14.19 4.06 -23.52
CA PRO A 265 -14.89 2.97 -22.84
C PRO A 265 -16.21 3.45 -22.24
N HIS A 266 -17.25 3.53 -23.07
CA HIS A 266 -18.55 4.10 -22.72
C HIS A 266 -19.21 3.46 -21.51
N TRP A 267 -18.90 2.20 -21.20
CA TRP A 267 -19.42 1.50 -20.02
C TRP A 267 -18.91 2.09 -18.69
N LEU A 268 -17.81 2.85 -18.66
CA LEU A 268 -17.38 3.58 -17.46
C LEU A 268 -18.44 4.56 -16.97
N ALA A 269 -19.32 5.00 -17.85
CA ALA A 269 -20.42 5.90 -17.57
C ALA A 269 -21.41 5.33 -16.53
N SER A 270 -21.49 4.00 -16.43
CA SER A 270 -22.32 3.27 -15.45
C SER A 270 -21.76 3.27 -14.02
N LEU A 271 -20.49 3.65 -13.84
CA LEU A 271 -19.84 3.69 -12.53
C LEU A 271 -20.26 4.96 -11.78
N SER A 272 -21.37 4.86 -11.05
CA SER A 272 -22.02 5.99 -10.38
C SER A 272 -21.17 6.70 -9.31
N ARG A 273 -20.12 6.03 -8.81
CA ARG A 273 -19.18 6.58 -7.82
C ARG A 273 -17.90 7.15 -8.41
N LEU A 274 -17.69 7.01 -9.73
CA LEU A 274 -16.45 7.45 -10.37
C LEU A 274 -16.33 8.97 -10.31
N GLN A 275 -15.34 9.46 -9.57
CA GLN A 275 -15.06 10.88 -9.34
C GLN A 275 -13.89 11.37 -10.18
N VAL A 276 -12.90 10.51 -10.43
CA VAL A 276 -11.67 10.86 -11.15
C VAL A 276 -11.41 9.85 -12.24
N LEU A 277 -11.37 10.33 -13.48
CA LEU A 277 -11.01 9.54 -14.67
C LEU A 277 -9.88 10.23 -15.42
N ILE A 278 -8.73 9.56 -15.48
CA ILE A 278 -7.53 10.05 -16.17
C ILE A 278 -7.10 9.00 -17.19
N LEU A 279 -7.21 9.33 -18.48
CA LEU A 279 -6.80 8.49 -19.62
C LEU A 279 -5.71 9.18 -20.48
N ARG A 280 -5.15 10.28 -20.00
CA ARG A 280 -4.20 11.11 -20.76
C ARG A 280 -2.97 10.35 -21.25
N PHE A 281 -2.29 10.86 -22.28
CA PHE A 281 -1.05 10.27 -22.80
C PHE A 281 -1.20 8.77 -23.12
N ASN A 282 -2.12 8.48 -24.05
CA ASN A 282 -2.39 7.13 -24.56
C ASN A 282 -2.70 7.23 -26.07
N ARG A 283 -3.31 6.19 -26.66
CA ARG A 283 -3.73 6.12 -28.06
C ARG A 283 -5.23 5.89 -28.20
N PHE A 284 -6.03 6.46 -27.29
CA PHE A 284 -7.49 6.36 -27.40
C PHE A 284 -8.00 7.12 -28.62
N TYR A 285 -8.89 6.52 -29.41
CA TYR A 285 -9.31 7.05 -30.71
C TYR A 285 -10.83 7.03 -30.90
N GLY A 286 -11.28 7.62 -32.00
CA GLY A 286 -12.69 7.71 -32.35
C GLY A 286 -13.41 8.83 -31.61
N PHE A 287 -14.74 8.72 -31.52
CA PHE A 287 -15.59 9.79 -31.00
C PHE A 287 -15.83 9.65 -29.50
N LEU A 288 -15.85 10.79 -28.81
CA LEU A 288 -16.48 10.85 -27.49
C LEU A 288 -17.99 10.64 -27.63
N PRO A 289 -18.66 9.99 -26.66
CA PRO A 289 -20.08 9.72 -26.75
C PRO A 289 -20.90 11.02 -26.91
N HIS A 290 -21.73 11.06 -27.96
CA HIS A 290 -22.63 12.19 -28.23
C HIS A 290 -23.83 12.26 -27.29
N SER A 291 -24.19 11.13 -26.67
CA SER A 291 -25.24 11.01 -25.67
C SER A 291 -24.80 9.99 -24.64
N ILE A 292 -24.87 10.39 -23.39
CA ILE A 292 -24.72 9.49 -22.25
C ILE A 292 -26.06 9.52 -21.50
N ALA A 293 -26.55 8.40 -20.95
CA ALA A 293 -27.85 8.39 -20.27
C ALA A 293 -27.86 9.41 -19.11
N SER A 294 -29.05 9.83 -18.66
CA SER A 294 -29.20 10.91 -17.67
C SER A 294 -28.54 10.64 -16.31
N SER A 295 -28.20 9.39 -16.02
CA SER A 295 -27.57 8.89 -14.79
C SER A 295 -26.04 8.85 -14.82
N ASP A 296 -25.44 9.10 -15.97
CA ASP A 296 -24.11 8.60 -16.25
C ASP A 296 -23.02 9.63 -15.97
N PHE A 297 -21.87 9.17 -15.43
CA PHE A 297 -20.79 10.02 -14.91
C PHE A 297 -21.26 11.09 -13.89
N PHE A 298 -22.32 10.78 -13.14
CA PHE A 298 -22.95 11.72 -12.22
C PHE A 298 -21.98 12.28 -11.15
N ALA A 299 -21.10 11.44 -10.62
CA ALA A 299 -20.13 11.80 -9.58
C ALA A 299 -18.81 12.36 -10.12
N LEU A 300 -18.59 12.36 -11.44
CA LEU A 300 -17.31 12.72 -12.03
C LEU A 300 -16.97 14.18 -11.74
N ARG A 301 -15.72 14.44 -11.37
CA ARG A 301 -15.18 15.75 -11.01
C ARG A 301 -13.90 16.10 -11.75
N ILE A 302 -13.07 15.09 -11.99
CA ILE A 302 -11.83 15.22 -12.76
C ILE A 302 -11.94 14.30 -13.97
N PHE A 303 -11.73 14.89 -15.15
CA PHE A 303 -11.81 14.20 -16.42
C PHE A 303 -10.68 14.68 -17.33
N ASP A 304 -9.67 13.85 -17.51
CA ASP A 304 -8.48 14.19 -18.29
C ASP A 304 -8.26 13.15 -19.40
N LEU A 305 -8.51 13.59 -20.64
CA LEU A 305 -8.34 12.81 -21.87
C LEU A 305 -7.22 13.38 -22.76
N SER A 306 -6.41 14.31 -22.24
CA SER A 306 -5.38 15.00 -23.03
C SER A 306 -4.40 14.03 -23.70
N GLU A 307 -3.77 14.44 -24.80
CA GLU A 307 -2.70 13.66 -25.45
C GLU A 307 -3.16 12.24 -25.84
N ASN A 308 -4.19 12.21 -26.69
CA ASN A 308 -4.81 11.01 -27.27
C ASN A 308 -5.14 11.25 -28.76
N GLU A 309 -5.73 10.26 -29.42
CA GLU A 309 -6.10 10.27 -30.86
C GLU A 309 -7.62 10.44 -31.08
N PHE A 310 -8.36 11.02 -30.13
CA PHE A 310 -9.80 11.26 -30.28
C PHE A 310 -10.10 12.23 -31.43
N THR A 311 -11.22 12.00 -32.12
CA THR A 311 -11.66 12.80 -33.27
C THR A 311 -13.13 13.22 -33.14
N GLY A 312 -13.57 14.10 -34.05
CA GLY A 312 -14.94 14.60 -34.10
C GLY A 312 -15.20 15.80 -33.19
N THR A 313 -16.48 16.03 -32.87
CA THR A 313 -16.92 17.23 -32.16
C THR A 313 -17.19 16.96 -30.69
N LEU A 314 -16.85 17.94 -29.86
CA LEU A 314 -17.17 17.91 -28.44
C LEU A 314 -18.65 18.28 -28.22
N SER A 315 -19.49 17.29 -27.90
CA SER A 315 -20.92 17.50 -27.67
C SER A 315 -21.17 18.12 -26.29
N THR A 316 -21.93 19.22 -26.23
CA THR A 316 -22.38 19.81 -24.96
C THR A 316 -23.25 18.84 -24.13
N LYS A 317 -23.85 17.83 -24.77
CA LYS A 317 -24.64 16.79 -24.09
C LYS A 317 -23.79 15.94 -23.13
N LEU A 318 -22.51 15.73 -23.44
CA LEU A 318 -21.56 15.02 -22.57
C LEU A 318 -21.47 15.69 -21.19
N PHE A 319 -21.40 17.02 -21.18
CA PHE A 319 -21.24 17.82 -19.96
C PHE A 319 -22.57 18.13 -19.26
N ARG A 320 -23.71 17.78 -19.87
CA ARG A 320 -25.02 18.07 -19.27
C ARG A 320 -25.24 17.30 -17.97
N ASN A 321 -24.72 16.07 -17.88
CA ASN A 321 -24.98 15.15 -16.77
C ASN A 321 -23.85 15.09 -15.72
N LEU A 322 -22.75 15.83 -15.91
CA LEU A 322 -21.62 15.92 -14.97
C LEU A 322 -21.99 16.76 -13.73
N ARG A 323 -22.91 16.28 -12.91
CA ARG A 323 -23.40 17.01 -11.72
C ARG A 323 -22.30 17.23 -10.70
N GLY A 324 -21.41 16.25 -10.51
CA GLY A 324 -20.25 16.36 -9.63
C GLY A 324 -19.31 17.54 -9.93
N MET A 325 -19.30 18.05 -11.17
CA MET A 325 -18.56 19.25 -11.57
C MET A 325 -19.34 20.56 -11.45
N LYS A 326 -20.67 20.50 -11.29
CA LYS A 326 -21.56 21.68 -11.26
C LYS A 326 -21.94 22.10 -9.86
N ASP A 327 -22.20 21.12 -9.00
CA ASP A 327 -22.72 21.36 -7.67
C ASP A 327 -21.55 21.49 -6.68
N LYS A 328 -21.44 22.63 -5.98
CA LYS A 328 -20.54 22.76 -4.82
C LYS A 328 -21.01 21.76 -3.76
N HIS A 329 -20.10 20.94 -3.24
CA HIS A 329 -20.44 20.08 -2.09
C HIS A 329 -20.82 20.94 -0.89
N LYS A 330 -21.89 20.53 -0.20
CA LYS A 330 -22.19 20.97 1.17
C LYS A 330 -21.27 20.27 2.15
#